data_AF-A0A6G1JV06-F1
#
_entry.id   AF-A0A6G1JV06-F1
#
_cell.length_a   1.000
_cell.length_b   1.000
_cell.length_c   1.000
_cell.angle_alpha   90.00
_cell.angle_beta   90.00
_cell.angle_gamma   90.00
#
_symmetry.space_group_name_H-M   'P 1'
#
loop_
_entity.id
_entity.type
_entity.pdbx_description
1 polymer ?
#
loop_
_entity_poly.entity_id
_entity_poly.type
_entity_poly.pdbx_seq_one_letter_code
_entity_poly.pdbx_strand_id
1 'polypeptide(L)'
;MSILMTRIPGKDLGDAELYEGMTDDERESIFAELRCNPQVMRRRFHPRGKEQICLVLGTAVKSVRIPSHAVGPCESESEFNDHLFSSISGHSFETREKFEEAVGIAERLRTMRHPIVFTHGDLKHYNIVVLDGRILGFLDCESAG
;
A
#
# COMPACT_ATOMS: atom_id res chain seq x y z
N MET A 1 -20.85 0.95 0.59
CA MET A 1 -20.98 -0.50 0.30
C MET A 1 -20.67 -1.24 1.59
N SER A 2 -21.40 -2.29 1.93
CA SER A 2 -21.07 -3.16 3.07
C SER A 2 -20.66 -4.52 2.54
N ILE A 3 -19.54 -5.05 3.03
CA ILE A 3 -19.06 -6.42 2.75
C ILE A 3 -19.20 -7.20 4.04
N LEU A 4 -19.88 -8.35 3.99
CA LEU A 4 -19.94 -9.29 5.09
C LEU A 4 -18.95 -10.43 4.82
N MET A 5 -18.05 -10.67 5.77
CA MET A 5 -17.04 -11.72 5.70
C MET A 5 -16.91 -12.42 7.05
N THR A 6 -16.45 -13.67 7.03
CA THR A 6 -16.11 -14.39 8.26
C THR A 6 -14.92 -13.69 8.93
N ARG A 7 -15.04 -13.43 10.23
CA ARG A 7 -13.96 -12.83 11.02
C ARG A 7 -12.74 -13.75 11.01
N ILE A 8 -11.58 -13.21 10.65
CA ILE A 8 -10.29 -13.90 10.80
C ILE A 8 -9.98 -13.96 12.31
N PRO A 9 -9.66 -15.14 12.87
CA PRO A 9 -9.31 -15.24 14.28
C PRO A 9 -7.95 -14.57 14.56
N GLY A 10 -7.77 -14.08 15.78
CA GLY A 10 -6.57 -13.35 16.20
C GLY A 10 -6.85 -11.89 16.60
N LYS A 11 -5.76 -11.17 16.85
CA LYS A 11 -5.75 -9.71 17.03
C LYS A 11 -4.84 -9.08 15.97
N ASP A 12 -4.98 -7.79 15.73
CA ASP A 12 -4.07 -7.09 14.82
C ASP A 12 -2.68 -6.92 15.45
N LEU A 13 -1.64 -6.83 14.61
CA LEU A 13 -0.25 -6.68 15.06
C LEU A 13 0.00 -5.34 15.78
N GLY A 14 -0.92 -4.38 15.70
CA GLY A 14 -0.90 -3.13 16.45
C GLY A 14 -1.34 -3.24 17.90
N ASP A 15 -1.99 -4.33 18.29
CA ASP A 15 -2.42 -4.56 19.67
C ASP A 15 -1.18 -4.70 20.58
N ALA A 16 -1.04 -3.74 21.51
CA ALA A 16 0.13 -3.64 22.37
C ALA A 16 0.30 -4.88 23.26
N GLU A 17 -0.79 -5.40 23.82
CA GLU A 17 -0.75 -6.60 24.67
C GLU A 17 -0.25 -7.83 23.88
N LEU A 18 -0.73 -7.97 22.64
CA LEU A 18 -0.30 -9.03 21.73
C LEU A 18 1.20 -8.88 21.41
N TYR A 19 1.65 -7.71 20.97
CA TYR A 19 3.04 -7.52 20.54
C TYR A 19 4.04 -7.62 21.71
N GLU A 20 3.70 -7.05 22.88
CA GLU A 20 4.54 -7.13 24.09
C GLU A 20 4.60 -8.55 24.65
N GLY A 21 3.51 -9.31 24.54
CA GLY A 21 3.43 -10.70 24.97
C GLY A 21 4.14 -11.72 24.07
N MET A 22 4.54 -11.31 22.85
CA MET A 22 5.26 -12.20 21.93
C MET A 22 6.67 -12.51 22.40
N THR A 23 7.03 -13.77 22.23
CA THR A 23 8.42 -14.25 22.29
C THR A 23 9.22 -13.76 21.08
N ASP A 24 10.55 -13.79 21.20
CA ASP A 24 11.43 -13.42 20.09
C ASP A 24 11.28 -14.37 18.89
N ASP A 25 11.02 -15.67 19.14
CA ASP A 25 10.79 -16.67 18.08
C ASP A 25 9.49 -16.39 17.30
N GLU A 26 8.43 -15.93 17.97
CA GLU A 26 7.18 -15.53 17.32
C GLU A 26 7.38 -14.26 16.50
N ARG A 27 8.11 -13.26 17.02
CA ARG A 27 8.44 -12.05 16.27
C ARG A 27 9.27 -12.35 15.02
N GLU A 28 10.25 -13.24 15.14
CA GLU A 28 11.07 -13.67 14.00
C GLU A 28 10.24 -14.43 12.96
N SER A 29 9.31 -15.28 13.41
CA SER A 29 8.36 -15.98 12.53
C SER A 29 7.47 -14.99 11.75
N ILE A 30 6.90 -14.01 12.44
CA ILE A 30 6.10 -12.94 11.82
C ILE A 30 6.95 -12.13 10.84
N PHE A 31 8.18 -11.78 11.21
CA PHE A 31 9.09 -11.04 10.33
C PHE A 31 9.39 -11.82 9.04
N ALA A 32 9.67 -13.12 9.15
CA ALA A 32 9.88 -13.98 7.99
C ALA A 32 8.63 -14.05 7.09
N GLU A 33 7.43 -14.13 7.67
CA GLU A 33 6.17 -14.12 6.92
C GLU A 33 5.88 -12.76 6.27
N LEU A 34 6.14 -11.64 6.96
CA LEU A 34 6.04 -10.29 6.38
C LEU A 34 7.02 -10.07 5.23
N ARG A 35 8.15 -10.76 5.24
CA ARG A 35 9.09 -10.73 4.10
C ARG A 35 8.57 -11.55 2.92
N CYS A 36 7.93 -12.68 3.17
CA CYS A 36 7.49 -13.62 2.13
C CYS A 36 6.14 -13.22 1.52
N ASN A 37 5.13 -12.94 2.33
CA ASN A 37 3.74 -12.78 1.88
C ASN A 37 3.55 -11.64 0.86
N PRO A 38 4.11 -10.43 1.05
CA PRO A 38 4.04 -9.37 0.04
C PRO A 38 4.77 -9.74 -1.25
N GLN A 39 5.84 -10.54 -1.20
CA GLN A 39 6.50 -11.02 -2.43
C GLN A 39 5.60 -11.97 -3.21
N VAL A 40 4.85 -12.83 -2.53
CA VAL A 40 3.85 -13.71 -3.16
C VAL A 40 2.75 -12.88 -3.82
N MET A 41 2.25 -11.83 -3.15
CA MET A 41 1.27 -10.90 -3.73
C MET A 41 1.82 -10.23 -5.00
N ARG A 42 3.03 -9.66 -4.94
CA ARG A 42 3.66 -8.92 -6.05
C ARG A 42 3.99 -9.80 -7.26
N ARG A 43 4.11 -11.12 -7.08
CA ARG A 43 4.33 -12.08 -8.18
C ARG A 43 3.03 -12.43 -8.93
N ARG A 44 1.86 -12.06 -8.41
CA ARG A 44 0.58 -12.34 -9.09
C ARG A 44 0.52 -11.53 -10.38
N PHE A 45 0.21 -12.22 -11.48
CA PHE A 45 0.09 -11.63 -12.80
C PHE A 45 -1.22 -10.83 -12.91
N HIS A 46 -1.13 -9.60 -13.39
CA HIS A 46 -2.32 -8.80 -13.70
C HIS A 46 -2.89 -9.19 -15.08
N PRO A 47 -4.16 -9.64 -15.17
CA PRO A 47 -4.73 -10.16 -16.41
C PRO A 47 -4.82 -9.14 -17.56
N ARG A 48 -4.89 -7.84 -17.25
CA ARG A 48 -5.23 -6.79 -18.22
C ARG A 48 -4.04 -6.03 -18.81
N GLY A 49 -2.81 -6.48 -18.52
CA GLY A 49 -1.58 -5.85 -19.02
C GLY A 49 -0.60 -5.57 -17.90
N LYS A 50 0.69 -5.53 -18.23
CA LYS A 50 1.79 -5.37 -17.25
C LYS A 50 2.01 -3.93 -16.80
N GLU A 51 1.42 -2.95 -17.49
CA GLU A 51 1.70 -1.52 -17.30
C GLU A 51 0.49 -0.70 -16.82
N GLN A 52 -0.69 -1.31 -16.75
CA GLN A 52 -1.89 -0.62 -16.27
C GLN A 52 -1.88 -0.50 -14.74
N ILE A 53 -2.18 0.69 -14.22
CA ILE A 53 -2.31 0.99 -12.79
C ILE A 53 -3.80 1.20 -12.46
N CYS A 54 -4.36 0.28 -11.68
CA CYS A 54 -5.79 0.25 -11.34
C CYS A 54 -6.04 -0.55 -10.05
N LEU A 55 -7.26 -0.49 -9.50
CA LEU A 55 -7.68 -1.43 -8.45
C LEU A 55 -7.79 -2.86 -8.99
N VAL A 56 -7.91 -3.83 -8.08
CA VAL A 56 -8.13 -5.25 -8.42
C VAL A 56 -9.31 -5.52 -9.37
N LEU A 57 -10.32 -4.66 -9.38
CA LEU A 57 -11.48 -4.73 -10.30
C LEU A 57 -11.20 -4.13 -11.70
N GLY A 58 -10.00 -3.60 -11.89
CA GLY A 58 -9.57 -2.85 -13.07
C GLY A 58 -10.29 -1.51 -13.25
N THR A 59 -10.63 -0.87 -12.13
CA THR A 59 -11.22 0.49 -12.07
C THR A 59 -10.20 1.50 -11.54
N ALA A 60 -10.56 2.78 -11.50
CA ALA A 60 -9.74 3.83 -10.89
C ALA A 60 -9.21 3.42 -9.52
N VAL A 61 -7.91 3.65 -9.27
CA VAL A 61 -7.29 3.54 -7.95
C VAL A 61 -8.01 4.52 -7.03
N LYS A 62 -8.40 4.07 -5.84
CA LYS A 62 -9.03 4.89 -4.81
C LYS A 62 -8.17 4.88 -3.55
N SER A 63 -7.87 6.07 -3.03
CA SER A 63 -7.09 6.22 -1.81
C SER A 63 -7.18 7.65 -1.31
N VAL A 64 -7.23 7.84 0.00
CA VAL A 64 -7.16 9.17 0.63
C VAL A 64 -5.86 9.92 0.31
N ARG A 65 -4.82 9.20 -0.12
CA ARG A 65 -3.50 9.75 -0.49
C ARG A 65 -3.44 10.25 -1.94
N ILE A 66 -4.48 10.01 -2.74
CA ILE A 66 -4.55 10.42 -4.14
C ILE A 66 -5.35 11.72 -4.23
N PRO A 67 -4.89 12.72 -5.02
CA PRO A 67 -5.67 13.93 -5.23
C PRO A 67 -7.06 13.62 -5.77
N SER A 68 -8.09 14.28 -5.22
CA SER A 68 -9.51 13.97 -5.50
C SER A 68 -9.92 12.52 -5.17
N HIS A 69 -9.13 11.82 -4.36
CA HIS A 69 -9.33 10.46 -3.87
C HIS A 69 -9.39 9.34 -4.93
N ALA A 70 -9.15 9.67 -6.20
CA ALA A 70 -9.18 8.70 -7.29
C ALA A 70 -8.29 9.08 -8.48
N VAL A 71 -7.79 8.08 -9.20
CA VAL A 71 -7.04 8.25 -10.46
C VAL A 71 -7.14 6.99 -11.33
N GLY A 72 -7.18 7.16 -12.65
CA GLY A 72 -7.11 6.07 -13.60
C GLY A 72 -8.44 5.35 -13.88
N PRO A 73 -8.42 4.09 -14.38
CA PRO A 73 -7.23 3.27 -14.67
C PRO A 73 -6.21 4.01 -15.52
N CYS A 74 -4.93 3.97 -15.15
CA CYS A 74 -3.87 4.61 -15.93
C CYS A 74 -3.21 3.55 -16.80
N GLU A 75 -2.96 3.85 -18.06
CA GLU A 75 -2.31 2.93 -19.01
C GLU A 75 -0.78 2.93 -18.83
N SER A 76 -0.24 3.88 -18.08
CA SER A 76 1.19 3.97 -17.79
C SER A 76 1.48 4.57 -16.42
N GLU A 77 2.69 4.30 -15.93
CA GLU A 77 3.26 4.97 -14.76
C GLU A 77 3.35 6.49 -14.92
N SER A 78 3.65 6.99 -16.12
CA SER A 78 3.73 8.43 -16.37
C SER A 78 2.38 9.10 -16.16
N GLU A 79 1.31 8.55 -16.71
CA GLU A 79 -0.06 9.08 -16.55
C GLU A 79 -0.47 9.15 -15.08
N PHE A 80 -0.18 8.09 -14.32
CA PHE A 80 -0.44 8.05 -12.87
C PHE A 80 0.35 9.13 -12.13
N ASN A 81 1.65 9.25 -12.41
CA ASN A 81 2.51 10.24 -11.78
C ASN A 81 2.12 11.68 -12.16
N ASP A 82 1.75 11.94 -13.41
CA ASP A 82 1.34 13.27 -13.86
C ASP A 82 0.06 13.74 -13.12
N HIS A 83 -0.88 12.82 -12.85
CA HIS A 83 -2.02 13.11 -11.98
C HIS A 83 -1.60 13.48 -10.56
N LEU A 84 -0.69 12.71 -9.94
CA LEU A 84 -0.17 13.05 -8.60
C LEU A 84 0.52 14.42 -8.59
N PHE A 85 1.28 14.74 -9.63
CA PHE A 85 2.02 15.99 -9.76
C PHE A 85 1.13 17.21 -10.03
N SER A 86 -0.01 17.01 -10.70
CA SER A 86 -0.98 18.08 -11.01
C SER A 86 -1.50 18.82 -9.78
N SER A 87 -1.41 18.19 -8.60
CA SER A 87 -1.92 18.72 -7.34
C SER A 87 -0.81 19.15 -6.37
N ILE A 88 0.45 19.17 -6.80
CA ILE A 88 1.57 19.65 -5.98
C ILE A 88 1.35 21.12 -5.64
N SER A 89 1.44 21.44 -4.35
CA SER A 89 1.36 22.82 -3.88
C SER A 89 2.27 23.04 -2.67
N GLY A 90 2.78 24.26 -2.53
CA GLY A 90 3.60 24.67 -1.40
C GLY A 90 2.81 24.98 -0.12
N HIS A 91 1.47 24.91 -0.16
CA HIS A 91 0.61 25.37 0.95
C HIS A 91 0.80 24.59 2.25
N SER A 92 1.22 23.32 2.17
CA SER A 92 1.46 22.46 3.32
C SER A 92 2.89 22.51 3.85
N PHE A 93 3.77 23.34 3.25
CA PHE A 93 5.17 23.45 3.65
C PHE A 93 5.41 24.70 4.48
N GLU A 94 6.25 24.57 5.51
CA GLU A 94 6.63 25.68 6.39
C GLU A 94 7.42 26.76 5.64
N THR A 95 8.24 26.37 4.66
CA THR A 95 9.06 27.29 3.86
C THR A 95 9.09 26.88 2.39
N ARG A 96 9.46 27.84 1.54
CA ARG A 96 9.62 27.63 0.09
C ARG A 96 10.74 26.64 -0.20
N GLU A 97 11.83 26.70 0.55
CA GLU A 97 13.01 25.85 0.35
C GLU A 97 12.67 24.39 0.63
N LYS A 98 11.92 24.09 1.70
CA LYS A 98 11.45 22.72 1.99
C LYS A 98 10.53 22.19 0.90
N PHE A 99 9.67 23.05 0.36
CA PHE A 99 8.81 22.69 -0.77
C PHE A 99 9.63 22.34 -2.02
N GLU A 100 10.59 23.19 -2.39
CA GLU A 100 11.46 22.97 -3.56
C GLU A 100 12.33 21.72 -3.40
N GLU A 101 12.84 21.45 -2.19
CA GLU A 101 13.56 20.22 -1.88
C GLU A 101 12.66 18.98 -2.09
N ALA A 102 11.44 19.00 -1.56
CA ALA A 102 10.49 17.91 -1.70
C ALA A 102 10.08 17.68 -3.17
N VAL A 103 9.83 18.74 -3.94
CA VAL A 103 9.58 18.67 -5.38
C VAL A 103 10.78 18.10 -6.11
N GLY A 104 11.99 18.53 -5.76
CA GLY A 104 13.24 17.99 -6.33
C GLY A 104 13.42 16.49 -6.04
N ILE A 105 13.03 16.00 -4.85
CA ILE A 105 12.99 14.56 -4.54
C ILE A 105 11.94 13.84 -5.41
N ALA A 106 10.72 14.39 -5.46
CA ALA A 106 9.62 13.79 -6.23
C ALA A 106 9.96 13.67 -7.71
N GLU A 107 10.56 14.70 -8.31
CA GLU A 107 11.00 14.69 -9.72
C GLU A 107 12.02 13.58 -9.98
N ARG A 108 13.00 13.39 -9.08
CA ARG A 108 13.94 12.27 -9.21
C ARG A 108 13.23 10.93 -9.17
N LEU A 109 12.28 10.74 -8.24
CA LEU A 109 11.48 9.52 -8.18
C LEU A 109 10.71 9.30 -9.48
N ARG A 110 10.08 10.34 -10.05
CA ARG A 110 9.34 10.25 -11.33
C ARG A 110 10.20 9.77 -12.51
N THR A 111 11.51 10.02 -12.51
CA THR A 111 12.41 9.55 -13.56
C THR A 111 12.83 8.08 -13.43
N MET A 112 12.57 7.46 -12.29
CA MET A 112 12.86 6.05 -12.05
C MET A 112 11.72 5.19 -12.58
N ARG A 113 12.03 4.05 -13.21
CA ARG A 113 11.01 3.04 -13.53
C ARG A 113 10.69 2.23 -12.28
N HIS A 114 9.42 2.14 -11.92
CA HIS A 114 8.99 1.28 -10.82
C HIS A 114 8.26 0.04 -11.35
N PRO A 115 8.50 -1.15 -10.77
CA PRO A 115 7.72 -2.33 -11.10
C PRO A 115 6.25 -2.11 -10.75
N ILE A 116 5.37 -2.23 -11.74
CA ILE A 116 3.92 -2.23 -11.54
C ILE A 116 3.53 -3.66 -11.15
N VAL A 117 3.13 -3.83 -9.90
CA VAL A 117 2.84 -5.12 -9.27
C VAL A 117 1.61 -5.00 -8.39
N PHE A 118 0.92 -6.11 -8.15
CA PHE A 118 -0.20 -6.14 -7.23
C PHE A 118 0.27 -5.85 -5.80
N THR A 119 -0.39 -4.92 -5.13
CA THR A 119 -0.12 -4.51 -3.76
C THR A 119 -1.41 -4.38 -2.94
N HIS A 120 -1.25 -4.39 -1.61
CA HIS A 120 -2.35 -4.13 -0.69
C HIS A 120 -2.87 -2.69 -0.74
N GLY A 121 -2.04 -1.73 -1.15
CA GLY A 121 -2.35 -0.31 -1.09
C GLY A 121 -2.20 0.33 0.30
N ASP A 122 -2.61 -0.34 1.40
CA ASP A 122 -2.54 0.20 2.78
C ASP A 122 -2.06 -0.81 3.83
N LEU A 123 -0.89 -1.43 3.60
CA LEU A 123 -0.35 -2.43 4.52
C LEU A 123 0.26 -1.78 5.77
N LYS A 124 -0.51 -1.76 6.86
CA LYS A 124 -0.11 -1.25 8.19
C LYS A 124 -0.27 -2.33 9.25
N HIS A 125 0.37 -2.16 10.41
CA HIS A 125 0.33 -3.14 11.51
C HIS A 125 -1.08 -3.52 11.94
N TYR A 126 -2.01 -2.55 12.01
CA TYR A 126 -3.40 -2.81 12.38
C TYR A 126 -4.21 -3.52 11.28
N ASN A 127 -3.67 -3.65 10.06
CA ASN A 127 -4.25 -4.41 8.95
C ASN A 127 -3.67 -5.83 8.86
N ILE A 128 -2.83 -6.26 9.80
CA ILE A 128 -2.19 -7.58 9.82
C ILE A 128 -2.74 -8.36 11.01
N VAL A 129 -3.44 -9.47 10.77
CA VAL A 129 -4.01 -10.32 11.83
C VAL A 129 -3.05 -11.43 12.19
N VAL A 130 -2.79 -11.57 13.49
CA VAL A 130 -1.84 -12.55 14.05
C VAL A 130 -2.52 -13.44 15.09
N LEU A 131 -2.16 -14.72 15.08
CA LEU A 131 -2.52 -15.71 16.08
C LEU A 131 -1.34 -16.68 16.26
N ASP A 132 -0.98 -16.99 17.50
CA ASP A 132 0.07 -17.95 17.87
C ASP A 132 1.40 -17.73 17.11
N GLY A 133 1.83 -16.47 17.00
CA GLY A 133 3.06 -16.09 16.30
C GLY A 133 3.02 -16.19 14.78
N ARG A 134 1.84 -16.33 14.16
CA ARG A 134 1.67 -16.48 12.71
C ARG A 134 0.69 -15.46 12.13
N ILE A 135 0.97 -14.97 10.94
CA ILE A 135 0.06 -14.11 10.18
C ILE A 135 -1.05 -14.96 9.59
N LEU A 136 -2.29 -14.65 9.96
CA LEU A 136 -3.47 -15.34 9.44
C LEU A 136 -4.15 -14.59 8.29
N GLY A 137 -3.90 -13.28 8.16
CA GLY A 137 -4.45 -12.53 7.04
C GLY A 137 -4.10 -11.05 7.04
N PHE A 138 -4.42 -10.43 5.92
CA PHE A 138 -4.39 -8.98 5.75
C PHE A 138 -5.82 -8.46 5.58
N LEU A 139 -6.16 -7.40 6.30
CA LEU A 139 -7.47 -6.75 6.30
C LEU A 139 -7.40 -5.44 5.53
N ASP A 140 -8.56 -4.88 5.20
CA ASP A 140 -8.67 -3.55 4.59
C ASP A 140 -7.99 -3.43 3.20
N CYS A 141 -8.29 -4.40 2.34
CA CYS A 141 -7.82 -4.44 0.95
C CYS A 141 -8.59 -3.48 0.01
N GLU A 142 -9.27 -2.45 0.51
CA GLU A 142 -10.09 -1.55 -0.31
C GLU A 142 -9.27 -0.75 -1.32
N SER A 143 -8.00 -0.51 -1.00
CA SER A 143 -7.02 0.17 -1.86
C SER A 143 -6.15 -0.82 -2.65
N ALA A 144 -6.44 -2.11 -2.62
CA ALA A 144 -5.62 -3.12 -3.27
C ALA A 144 -5.75 -3.11 -4.80
N GLY A 145 -4.61 -3.22 -5.47
CA GLY A 145 -4.44 -3.07 -6.91
C GLY A 145 -3.04 -3.44 -7.35
#